data_AF-A0A7Z9ZH48-F1
#
_entry.id   AF-A0A7Z9ZH48-F1
#
_cell.length_a   1.000
_cell.length_b   1.000
_cell.length_c   1.000
_cell.angle_alpha   90.00
_cell.angle_beta   90.00
_cell.angle_gamma   90.00
#
_symmetry.space_group_name_H-M   'P 1'
#
loop_
_entity.id
_entity.type
_entity.pdbx_description
1 polymer ?
#
loop_
_entity_poly.entity_id
_entity_poly.type
_entity_poly.pdbx_seq_one_letter_code
_entity_poly.pdbx_strand_id
1 'polypeptide(L)' 'MKIENDPVRDLLYLWFGVPREKAARTETVVPGVHADFDRQGRLIGIEVLDASEVLQHKVQFEVELAPRPAEVVSA' A
#
# COMPACT_ATOMS: atom_id res chain seq x y z
N MET A 1 -8.75 -1.93 -8.02
CA MET A 1 -7.83 -0.81 -7.73
C MET A 1 -8.62 0.49 -7.62
N LYS A 2 -8.40 1.28 -6.57
CA LYS A 2 -9.02 2.59 -6.34
C LYS A 2 -7.95 3.56 -5.83
N ILE A 3 -8.08 4.85 -6.17
CA ILE A 3 -7.24 5.92 -5.64
C ILE A 3 -8.16 6.97 -4.99
N GLU A 4 -7.82 7.48 -3.81
CA GLU A 4 -8.56 8.54 -3.11
C GLU A 4 -7.58 9.53 -2.51
N ASN A 5 -7.83 10.81 -2.75
CA ASN A 5 -7.07 11.92 -2.20
C ASN A 5 -7.95 12.67 -1.19
N ASP A 6 -7.46 12.83 0.03
CA ASP A 6 -8.06 13.66 1.06
C ASP A 6 -7.15 14.89 1.29
N PRO A 7 -7.40 16.00 0.58
CA PRO A 7 -6.55 17.19 0.67
C PRO A 7 -6.68 17.91 2.03
N VAL A 8 -7.71 17.62 2.84
CA VAL A 8 -7.84 18.22 4.18
C VAL A 8 -6.89 17.55 5.16
N ARG A 9 -6.66 16.25 4.99
CA ARG A 9 -5.70 15.46 5.79
C ARG A 9 -4.31 15.37 5.16
N ASP A 10 -4.15 15.95 3.97
CA ASP A 10 -2.98 15.80 3.11
C ASP A 10 -2.55 14.33 2.90
N LEU A 11 -3.53 13.50 2.49
CA LEU A 11 -3.38 12.06 2.41
C LEU A 11 -3.80 11.52 1.05
N LEU A 12 -2.95 10.70 0.43
CA LEU A 12 -3.29 9.92 -0.76
C LEU A 12 -3.29 8.43 -0.43
N TYR A 13 -4.35 7.73 -0.82
CA TYR A 13 -4.45 6.28 -0.64
C TYR A 13 -4.68 5.58 -1.98
N LEU A 14 -3.93 4.50 -2.21
CA LEU A 14 -4.12 3.57 -3.33
C LEU A 14 -4.52 2.20 -2.77
N TRP A 15 -5.72 1.71 -3.08
CA TRP A 15 -6.15 0.34 -2.76
C TRP A 15 -5.92 -0.59 -3.95
N PHE A 16 -5.29 -1.73 -3.72
CA PHE A 16 -5.20 -2.83 -4.68
C PHE A 16 -6.31 -3.86 -4.50
N GLY A 17 -6.76 -4.07 -3.25
CA GLY A 17 -7.81 -4.99 -2.85
C GLY A 17 -9.19 -4.33 -2.65
N VAL A 18 -9.92 -4.79 -1.64
CA VAL A 18 -11.22 -4.19 -1.25
C VAL A 18 -10.96 -2.83 -0.61
N PRO A 19 -11.62 -1.74 -1.05
CA PRO A 19 -11.44 -0.44 -0.43
C PRO A 19 -11.74 -0.50 1.08
N ARG A 20 -10.88 0.13 1.89
CA ARG A 20 -10.95 0.15 3.35
C ARG A 20 -10.79 -1.22 4.02
N GLU A 21 -10.24 -2.20 3.31
CA GLU A 21 -9.73 -3.42 3.94
C GLU A 21 -8.68 -3.05 5.00
N LYS A 22 -8.77 -3.66 6.18
CA LYS A 22 -7.88 -3.34 7.30
C LYS A 22 -6.55 -4.06 7.11
N ALA A 23 -5.45 -3.30 7.12
CA ALA A 23 -4.10 -3.85 7.13
C ALA A 23 -3.87 -4.73 8.36
N ALA A 24 -3.23 -5.89 8.14
CA ALA A 24 -2.68 -6.70 9.21
C ALA A 24 -1.28 -6.22 9.61
N ARG A 25 -0.54 -5.66 8.65
CA ARG A 25 0.79 -5.06 8.83
C ARG A 25 0.93 -3.87 7.90
N THR A 26 1.62 -2.83 8.39
CA THR A 26 1.98 -1.65 7.60
C THR A 26 3.50 -1.48 7.68
N GLU A 27 4.14 -1.26 6.55
CA GLU A 27 5.58 -1.06 6.45
C GLU A 27 5.87 0.32 5.84
N THR A 28 6.88 1.01 6.38
CA THR A 28 7.34 2.26 5.77
C THR A 28 8.34 1.91 4.67
N VAL A 29 8.03 2.26 3.43
CA VAL A 29 8.90 2.00 2.27
C VAL A 29 9.94 3.11 2.15
N VAL A 30 9.46 4.35 2.25
CA VAL A 30 10.27 5.57 2.40
C VAL A 30 9.53 6.52 3.34
N PRO A 31 10.18 7.53 3.95
CA PRO A 31 9.47 8.49 4.81
C PRO A 31 8.24 9.09 4.10
N GLY A 32 7.08 9.01 4.77
CA GLY A 32 5.80 9.47 4.23
C GLY A 32 5.08 8.48 3.32
N VAL A 33 5.69 7.34 2.95
CA VAL A 33 5.06 6.30 2.11
C VAL A 33 5.02 4.98 2.84
N HIS A 34 3.81 4.45 2.99
CA HIS A 34 3.53 3.22 3.70
C HIS A 34 2.88 2.18 2.79
N ALA A 35 3.26 0.92 2.94
CA ALA A 35 2.68 -0.22 2.26
C ALA A 35 1.88 -1.07 3.26
N ASP A 36 0.61 -1.30 2.94
CA ASP A 36 -0.32 -2.06 3.76
C ASP A 36 -0.43 -3.50 3.24
N PHE A 37 -0.27 -4.46 4.15
CA PHE A 37 -0.32 -5.88 3.88
C PHE A 37 -1.42 -6.56 4.68
N ASP A 38 -2.07 -7.55 4.07
CA ASP A 38 -2.99 -8.43 4.79
C ASP A 38 -2.27 -9.54 5.59
N ARG A 39 -3.04 -10.41 6.23
CA ARG A 39 -2.50 -11.51 7.05
C ARG A 39 -1.73 -12.54 6.24
N GLN A 40 -1.95 -12.60 4.94
CA GLN A 40 -1.28 -13.51 4.01
C GLN A 40 -0.03 -12.84 3.39
N GLY A 41 0.30 -11.60 3.79
CA GLY A 41 1.43 -10.85 3.26
C GLY A 41 1.18 -10.27 1.86
N ARG A 42 -0.09 -10.19 1.41
CA ARG A 42 -0.42 -9.56 0.13
C ARG A 42 -0.51 -8.06 0.31
N LEU A 43 0.08 -7.31 -0.62
CA LEU A 43 -0.06 -5.85 -0.67
C LEU A 43 -1.52 -5.49 -0.99
N ILE A 44 -2.19 -4.82 -0.07
CA ILE A 44 -3.59 -4.40 -0.20
C ILE A 44 -3.74 -2.89 -0.41
N GLY A 45 -2.73 -2.09 -0.04
CA GLY A 45 -2.73 -0.66 -0.31
C GLY A 45 -1.37 0.03 -0.15
N ILE A 46 -1.30 1.27 -0.65
CA ILE A 46 -0.25 2.25 -0.35
C ILE A 46 -0.90 3.47 0.27
N GLU A 47 -0.34 3.97 1.35
CA GLU A 47 -0.70 5.23 1.99
C GLU A 47 0.45 6.23 1.86
N VAL A 48 0.16 7.43 1.38
CA VAL A 48 1.11 8.54 1.28
C VAL A 48 0.64 9.67 2.18
N LEU A 49 1.36 9.88 3.28
CA LEU A 49 1.21 11.02 4.18
C LEU A 49 1.89 12.25 3.60
N ASP A 50 1.43 13.43 4.00
CA ASP A 50 1.93 14.73 3.50
C ASP A 50 2.01 14.72 1.96
N ALA A 51 0.95 14.22 1.31
CA ALA A 51 0.94 13.89 -0.11
C ALA A 51 1.28 15.10 -0.98
N SER A 52 0.89 16.31 -0.55
CA SER A 52 1.21 17.55 -1.22
C SER A 52 2.72 17.84 -1.24
N GLU A 53 3.47 17.44 -0.23
CA GLU A 53 4.93 17.57 -0.17
C GLU A 53 5.62 16.41 -0.88
N VAL A 54 5.19 15.19 -0.55
CA VAL A 54 5.79 13.95 -1.06
C VAL A 54 5.67 13.89 -2.59
N LEU A 55 4.50 14.20 -3.17
CA LEU A 55 4.25 14.11 -4.63
C LEU A 55 4.81 15.28 -5.44
N GLN A 56 5.17 16.41 -4.82
CA GLN A 56 5.87 17.51 -5.51
C GLN A 56 7.27 17.10 -5.95
N HIS A 57 7.89 16.20 -5.21
CA HIS A 57 9.06 15.45 -5.64
C HIS A 57 8.57 14.26 -6.46
N LYS A 58 9.16 13.98 -7.63
CA LYS A 58 8.81 12.76 -8.40
C LYS A 58 9.08 11.53 -7.53
N VAL A 59 8.05 10.98 -6.88
CA VAL A 59 8.19 9.82 -6.02
C VAL A 59 8.29 8.58 -6.88
N GLN A 60 9.38 7.84 -6.71
CA GLN A 60 9.54 6.48 -7.22
C GLN A 60 9.88 5.60 -6.02
N PHE A 61 9.14 4.51 -5.88
CA PHE A 61 9.42 3.48 -4.89
C PHE A 61 9.21 2.12 -5.54
N GLU A 62 10.04 1.16 -5.15
CA GLU A 62 9.92 -0.22 -5.55
C GLU A 62 9.44 -1.02 -4.33
N VAL A 63 8.44 -1.87 -4.55
CA VAL A 63 7.95 -2.80 -3.53
C VAL A 63 8.18 -4.20 -4.06
N GLU A 64 9.05 -4.96 -3.38
CA GLU A 64 9.20 -6.38 -3.67
C GLU A 64 7.97 -7.13 -3.14
N LEU A 65 7.19 -7.69 -4.06
CA LEU A 65 6.09 -8.58 -3.73
C LEU A 65 6.64 -10.00 -3.61
N ALA A 66 6.61 -10.56 -2.41
CA ALA A 66 6.95 -11.97 -2.24
C ALA A 66 5.93 -12.84 -3.00
N PRO A 67 6.35 -13.69 -3.95
CA PRO A 67 5.45 -14.65 -4.56
C PRO A 67 4.98 -15.66 -3.51
N ARG A 68 3.71 -16.07 -3.58
CA ARG A 68 3.20 -17.18 -2.76
C ARG A 68 4.05 -18.43 -3.02
N PRO A 69 4.42 -19.23 -2.01
CA PRO A 69 4.65 -20.64 -2.21
C PRO A 69 3.39 -21.22 -2.86
N ALA A 70 3.54 -21.93 -3.98
CA ALA A 70 2.40 -22.56 -4.64
C ALA A 70 1.62 -23.39 -3.61
N GLU A 71 0.32 -23.13 -3.50
CA GLU A 71 -0.57 -23.93 -2.66
C GLU A 71 -0.51 -25.35 -3.21
N VAL A 72 0.15 -26.25 -2.46
CA VAL A 72 0.18 -27.67 -2.81
C VAL A 72 -1.25 -28.16 -2.63
N VAL A 73 -1.99 -28.21 -3.74
CA VAL A 73 -3.30 -28.85 -3.79
C VAL A 73 -3.06 -30.33 -3.52
N SER A 74 -3.21 -30.77 -2.27
CA SER A 74 -3.31 -32.18 -1.97
C SER A 74 -4.59 -32.71 -2.61
N ALA A 75 -4.41 -33.62 -3.56
CA ALA A 75 -5.47 -34.39 -4.22
C ALA A 75 -6.09 -35.43 -3.27
#